data_AF-A0A453IFX0-F1
#
_entry.id   AF-A0A453IFX0-F1
#
_cell.length_a   1.000
_cell.length_b   1.000
_cell.length_c   1.000
_cell.angle_alpha   90.00
_cell.angle_beta   90.00
_cell.angle_gamma   90.00
#
_symmetry.space_group_name_H-M   'P 1'
#
loop_
_entity.id
_entity.type
_entity.pdbx_description
1 polymer ?
#
loop_
_entity_poly.entity_id
_entity_poly.type
_entity_poly.pdbx_seq_one_letter_code
_entity_poly.pdbx_strand_id
1 'polypeptide(L)'
;PLAVYLFTSKASKLMNDEARQAKIVKFSESTWKLTYYASVQAWVLLIIKQEPWSLDTMQYFDGWPNQPIPSSLRLFYMCQCGFYIYSIFALIAWETRRKDFAVMMSHHVVTSVLIGYSFLTG
;
A
#
# COMPACT_ATOMS: atom_id res chain seq x y z
N PRO A 1 45.48 19.47 24.48
CA PRO A 1 44.61 18.46 25.14
C PRO A 1 43.13 18.87 25.23
N LEU A 2 42.80 20.07 25.74
CA LEU A 2 41.42 20.51 25.95
C LEU A 2 40.66 20.86 24.65
N ALA A 3 41.33 21.55 23.72
CA ALA A 3 40.73 21.95 22.44
C ALA A 3 40.35 20.74 21.58
N VAL A 4 41.21 19.71 21.55
CA VAL A 4 40.94 18.45 20.84
C VAL A 4 39.70 17.79 21.41
N TYR A 5 39.60 17.64 22.74
CA TYR A 5 38.43 17.06 23.41
C TYR A 5 37.13 17.83 23.12
N LEU A 6 37.17 19.17 23.13
CA LEU A 6 36.03 20.02 22.77
C LEU A 6 35.60 19.79 21.31
N PHE A 7 36.54 19.72 20.38
CA PHE A 7 36.24 19.42 18.98
C PHE A 7 35.62 18.03 18.81
N THR A 8 36.17 16.99 19.45
CA THR A 8 35.63 15.63 19.34
C THR A 8 34.23 15.51 19.94
N SER A 9 33.98 16.14 21.09
CA SER A 9 32.64 16.13 21.72
C SER A 9 31.61 16.91 20.90
N LYS A 10 32.02 18.01 20.26
CA LYS A 10 31.13 18.78 19.37
C LYS A 10 30.81 17.98 18.10
N ALA A 11 31.82 17.31 17.52
CA ALA A 11 31.65 16.45 16.36
C ALA A 11 30.75 15.24 16.67
N SER A 12 30.91 14.58 17.82
CA SER A 12 30.04 13.46 18.22
C SER A 12 28.60 13.89 18.47
N LYS A 13 28.39 15.09 19.04
CA LYS A 13 27.06 15.66 19.24
C LYS A 13 26.37 16.00 17.91
N LEU A 14 27.11 16.59 16.96
CA LEU A 14 26.62 16.86 15.60
C LEU A 14 26.25 15.56 14.86
N MET A 15 27.11 14.53 14.90
CA MET A 15 26.80 13.22 14.31
C MET A 15 25.53 12.59 14.92
N ASN A 16 25.36 12.68 16.24
CA ASN A 16 24.15 12.18 16.91
C ASN A 16 22.89 12.97 16.49
N ASP A 17 23.01 14.28 16.32
CA ASP A 17 21.92 15.12 15.83
C ASP A 17 21.56 14.77 14.38
N GLU A 18 22.54 14.60 13.49
CA GLU A 18 22.33 14.15 12.11
C GLU A 18 21.67 12.78 12.04
N ALA A 19 22.15 11.81 12.82
CA ALA A 19 21.56 10.47 12.87
C ALA A 19 20.11 10.49 13.39
N ARG A 20 19.81 11.37 14.35
CA ARG A 20 18.45 11.60 14.86
C ARG A 20 17.55 12.22 13.79
N GLN A 21 18.02 13.24 13.07
CA GLN A 21 17.27 13.85 11.97
C GLN A 21 16.99 12.84 10.85
N ALA A 22 17.99 12.03 10.47
CA ALA A 22 17.82 10.99 9.47
C ALA A 22 16.74 9.95 9.86
N LYS A 23 16.64 9.59 11.15
CA LYS A 23 15.57 8.72 11.66
C LYS A 23 14.19 9.39 11.57
N ILE A 24 14.09 10.66 11.93
CA ILE A 24 12.84 11.43 11.87
C ILE A 24 12.35 11.53 10.43
N VAL A 25 13.24 11.83 9.48
CA VAL A 25 12.89 11.89 8.05
C VAL A 25 12.36 10.55 7.55
N LYS A 26 13.05 9.44 7.85
CA LYS A 26 12.59 8.08 7.47
C LYS A 26 11.23 7.72 8.08
N PHE A 27 11.02 8.09 9.34
CA PHE A 27 9.73 7.88 10.01
C PHE A 27 8.63 8.72 9.37
N SER A 28 8.91 9.99 9.05
CA SER A 28 7.99 10.89 8.37
C SER A 28 7.60 10.36 6.98
N GLU A 29 8.58 9.93 6.18
CA GLU A 29 8.33 9.31 4.87
C GLU A 29 7.48 8.04 4.99
N SER A 30 7.74 7.20 6.00
CA SER A 30 6.97 5.98 6.23
C SER A 30 5.55 6.27 6.70
N THR A 31 5.38 7.28 7.56
CA THR A 31 4.08 7.72 8.06
C THR A 31 3.25 8.33 6.94
N TRP A 32 3.84 9.18 6.10
CA TRP A 32 3.18 9.75 4.93
C TRP A 32 2.65 8.67 3.99
N LYS A 33 3.47 7.67 3.67
CA LYS A 33 3.05 6.51 2.87
C LYS A 33 1.91 5.77 3.54
N LEU A 34 2.02 5.47 4.83
CA LEU A 34 0.98 4.76 5.58
C LEU A 34 -0.35 5.53 5.54
N THR A 35 -0.34 6.84 5.78
CA THR A 35 -1.54 7.68 5.74
C THR A 35 -2.16 7.71 4.35
N TYR A 36 -1.35 7.81 3.29
CA TYR A 36 -1.83 7.76 1.91
C TYR A 36 -2.50 6.42 1.61
N TYR A 37 -1.82 5.29 1.86
CA TYR A 37 -2.40 3.97 1.61
C TYR A 37 -3.65 3.69 2.45
N ALA A 38 -3.63 4.07 3.73
CA ALA A 38 -4.76 3.89 4.63
C ALA A 38 -5.98 4.71 4.20
N SER A 39 -5.78 5.94 3.72
CA SER A 39 -6.89 6.79 3.27
C SER A 39 -7.54 6.25 1.98
N VAL A 40 -6.73 5.82 1.00
CA VAL A 40 -7.23 5.15 -0.21
C VAL A 40 -7.97 3.86 0.15
N GLN A 41 -7.40 3.03 1.01
CA GLN A 41 -8.02 1.77 1.43
C GLN A 41 -9.34 1.99 2.19
N ALA A 42 -9.39 2.99 3.08
CA ALA A 42 -10.60 3.36 3.80
C ALA A 42 -11.69 3.84 2.84
N TRP A 43 -11.35 4.66 1.85
CA TRP A 43 -12.29 5.12 0.84
C TRP A 43 -12.90 3.97 0.03
N VAL A 44 -12.07 3.00 -0.39
CA VAL A 44 -12.53 1.78 -1.07
C VAL A 44 -13.48 0.96 -0.20
N LEU A 45 -13.15 0.77 1.09
CA LEU A 45 -14.01 0.05 2.03
C LEU A 45 -15.36 0.74 2.26
N LEU A 46 -15.39 2.08 2.24
CA LEU A 46 -16.64 2.84 2.36
C LEU A 46 -17.57 2.63 1.16
N ILE A 47 -17.02 2.49 -0.04
CA ILE A 47 -17.81 2.19 -1.25
C ILE A 47 -18.38 0.77 -1.17
N ILE A 48 -17.57 -0.21 -0.77
CA ILE A 48 -18.00 -1.62 -0.65
C ILE A 48 -19.14 -1.76 0.37
N LYS A 49 -19.07 -1.08 1.51
CA LYS A 49 -20.09 -1.16 2.58
C LYS A 49 -21.50 -0.71 2.15
N GLN A 50 -21.62 0.04 1.06
CA GLN A 50 -22.92 0.49 0.56
C GLN A 50 -23.66 -0.63 -0.18
N GLU A 51 -22.95 -1.70 -0.54
CA GLU A 51 -23.51 -2.77 -1.34
C GLU A 51 -24.09 -3.89 -0.46
N PRO A 52 -25.27 -4.42 -0.79
CA PRO A 52 -25.96 -5.43 0.04
C PRO A 52 -25.20 -6.75 0.12
N TRP A 53 -24.46 -7.12 -0.93
CA TRP A 53 -23.58 -8.29 -0.92
C TRP A 53 -22.45 -8.17 0.11
N SER A 54 -21.97 -6.96 0.43
CA SER A 54 -20.81 -6.78 1.32
C SER A 54 -21.03 -7.28 2.76
N LEU A 55 -22.29 -7.33 3.21
CA LEU A 55 -22.68 -7.77 4.55
C LEU A 55 -23.29 -9.18 4.54
N ASP A 56 -23.67 -9.70 3.38
CA ASP A 56 -24.28 -11.00 3.21
C ASP A 56 -23.56 -11.83 2.15
N THR A 57 -22.67 -12.69 2.64
CA THR A 57 -21.88 -13.63 1.82
C THR A 57 -22.74 -14.62 1.03
N MET A 58 -24.02 -14.81 1.38
CA MET A 58 -24.92 -15.71 0.64
C MET A 58 -25.30 -15.13 -0.72
N GLN A 59 -25.24 -13.81 -0.88
CA GLN A 59 -25.55 -13.11 -2.12
C GLN A 59 -24.36 -13.09 -3.10
N TYR A 60 -23.17 -13.54 -2.68
CA TYR A 60 -21.98 -13.53 -3.55
C TYR A 60 -22.13 -14.39 -4.80
N PHE A 61 -22.84 -15.52 -4.69
CA PHE A 61 -23.01 -16.48 -5.79
C PHE A 61 -24.43 -16.51 -6.35
N ASP A 62 -25.28 -15.58 -5.93
CA ASP A 62 -26.68 -15.55 -6.37
C ASP A 62 -26.78 -15.12 -7.83
N GLY A 63 -27.07 -16.07 -8.73
CA GLY A 63 -27.11 -15.85 -10.18
C GLY A 63 -25.84 -16.24 -10.95
N TRP A 64 -24.85 -16.89 -10.32
CA TRP A 64 -23.71 -17.46 -11.04
C TRP A 64 -24.18 -18.57 -12.02
N PRO A 65 -23.67 -18.65 -13.27
CA PRO A 65 -22.52 -17.92 -13.83
C PRO A 65 -22.83 -16.60 -14.56
N ASN A 66 -24.10 -16.24 -14.81
CA ASN A 66 -24.47 -15.02 -15.56
C ASN A 66 -24.89 -13.88 -14.61
N GLN A 67 -23.99 -13.48 -13.71
CA GLN A 67 -24.27 -12.46 -12.71
C GLN A 67 -24.03 -11.06 -13.31
N PRO A 68 -25.05 -10.18 -13.41
CA PRO A 68 -24.83 -8.83 -13.91
C PRO A 68 -23.96 -8.06 -12.91
N ILE A 69 -22.74 -7.68 -13.30
CA ILE A 69 -21.84 -6.87 -12.46
C ILE A 69 -22.46 -5.47 -12.27
N PRO A 70 -22.92 -5.09 -11.06
CA PRO A 70 -23.42 -3.74 -10.83
C PRO A 70 -22.30 -2.71 -11.01
N SER A 71 -22.67 -1.50 -11.43
CA SER A 71 -21.70 -0.43 -11.72
C SER A 71 -20.77 -0.11 -10.56
N SER A 72 -21.24 -0.23 -9.31
CA SER A 72 -20.43 -0.07 -8.10
C SER A 72 -19.33 -1.13 -7.98
N LEU A 73 -19.65 -2.39 -8.30
CA LEU A 73 -18.70 -3.50 -8.27
C LEU A 73 -17.65 -3.33 -9.38
N ARG A 74 -18.08 -2.87 -10.57
CA ARG A 74 -17.15 -2.52 -11.66
C ARG A 74 -16.19 -1.40 -11.26
N LEU A 75 -16.67 -0.35 -10.60
CA LEU A 75 -15.82 0.72 -10.07
C LEU A 75 -14.84 0.19 -9.02
N PHE A 76 -15.31 -0.69 -8.13
CA PHE A 76 -14.46 -1.37 -7.15
C PHE A 76 -13.34 -2.18 -7.83
N TYR A 77 -13.66 -3.00 -8.84
CA TYR A 77 -12.66 -3.74 -9.63
C TYR A 77 -11.62 -2.82 -10.25
N MET A 78 -12.04 -1.70 -10.84
CA MET A 78 -11.13 -0.71 -11.44
C MET A 78 -10.26 -0.03 -10.38
N CYS A 79 -10.82 0.35 -9.24
CA CYS A 79 -10.09 0.97 -8.13
C CYS A 79 -9.08 0.00 -7.50
N GLN A 80 -9.48 -1.26 -7.27
CA GLN A 80 -8.64 -2.30 -6.70
C GLN A 80 -7.48 -2.62 -7.66
N CYS A 81 -7.75 -2.76 -8.96
CA CYS A 81 -6.73 -2.94 -9.99
C CYS A 81 -5.76 -1.75 -10.03
N GLY A 82 -6.27 -0.51 -10.01
CA GLY A 82 -5.45 0.70 -9.94
C GLY A 82 -4.58 0.74 -8.69
N PHE A 83 -5.10 0.34 -7.53
CA PHE A 83 -4.35 0.26 -6.28
C PHE A 83 -3.22 -0.78 -6.33
N TYR A 84 -3.48 -1.98 -6.88
CA TYR A 84 -2.44 -2.99 -7.00
C TYR A 84 -1.36 -2.60 -8.01
N ILE A 85 -1.72 -1.99 -9.14
CA ILE A 85 -0.77 -1.45 -10.11
C ILE A 85 0.07 -0.34 -9.45
N TYR A 86 -0.58 0.61 -8.76
CA TYR A 86 0.12 1.66 -8.03
C TYR A 86 1.05 1.09 -6.96
N SER A 87 0.63 0.05 -6.24
CA SER A 87 1.46 -0.64 -5.24
C SER A 87 2.68 -1.28 -5.88
N ILE A 88 2.55 -1.91 -7.05
CA ILE A 88 3.69 -2.43 -7.83
C ILE A 88 4.67 -1.30 -8.18
N PHE A 89 4.18 -0.17 -8.69
CA PHE A 89 5.02 0.99 -8.98
C PHE A 89 5.70 1.56 -7.75
N ALA A 90 4.99 1.67 -6.63
CA ALA A 90 5.53 2.19 -5.39
C ALA A 90 6.58 1.26 -4.76
N LEU A 91 6.37 -0.06 -4.87
CA LEU A 91 7.35 -1.08 -4.49
C LEU A 91 8.63 -0.93 -5.35
N ILE A 92 8.49 -0.75 -6.67
CA ILE A 92 9.65 -0.62 -7.58
C ILE A 92 10.39 0.70 -7.39
N ALA A 93 9.67 1.82 -7.27
CA ALA A 93 10.25 3.15 -7.31
C ALA A 93 10.69 3.67 -5.93
N TRP A 94 10.00 3.27 -4.86
CA TRP A 94 10.14 3.91 -3.54
C TRP A 94 10.57 2.96 -2.44
N GLU A 95 10.45 1.64 -2.61
CA GLU A 95 10.85 0.68 -1.60
C GLU A 95 12.32 0.27 -1.76
N THR A 96 13.08 0.33 -0.67
CA THR A 96 14.42 -0.26 -0.62
C THR A 96 14.31 -1.76 -0.82
N ARG A 97 15.02 -2.30 -1.83
CA ARG A 97 15.03 -3.72 -2.16
C ARG A 97 15.49 -4.56 -0.97
N ARG A 98 14.54 -5.12 -0.23
CA ARG A 98 14.75 -6.08 0.86
C ARG A 98 14.56 -7.52 0.34
N LYS A 99 15.00 -8.52 1.11
CA LYS A 99 14.98 -9.93 0.67
C LYS A 99 13.56 -10.49 0.45
N ASP A 100 12.56 -9.88 1.07
CA ASP A 100 11.13 -10.15 0.97
C ASP A 100 10.44 -9.48 -0.22
N PHE A 101 11.14 -8.60 -0.95
CA PHE A 101 10.60 -7.84 -2.09
C PHE A 101 10.00 -8.74 -3.18
N ALA A 102 10.69 -9.82 -3.55
CA ALA A 102 10.26 -10.70 -4.63
C ALA A 102 8.93 -11.42 -4.29
N VAL A 103 8.76 -11.81 -3.02
CA VAL A 103 7.54 -12.48 -2.54
C VAL A 103 6.38 -11.49 -2.57
N MET A 104 6.54 -10.29 -2.01
CA MET A 104 5.50 -9.25 -2.04
C MET A 104 5.12 -8.86 -3.46
N MET A 105 6.11 -8.64 -4.34
CA MET A 105 5.87 -8.34 -5.75
C MET A 105 5.07 -9.44 -6.46
N SER A 106 5.47 -10.70 -6.27
CA SER A 106 4.75 -11.84 -6.85
C SER A 106 3.30 -11.90 -6.39
N HIS A 107 3.04 -11.61 -5.11
CA HIS A 107 1.70 -11.54 -4.55
C HIS A 107 0.87 -10.45 -5.23
N HIS A 108 1.39 -9.22 -5.38
CA HIS A 108 0.65 -8.14 -6.04
C HIS A 108 0.34 -8.45 -7.51
N VAL A 109 1.27 -9.10 -8.23
CA VAL A 109 1.05 -9.52 -9.62
C VAL A 109 -0.03 -10.58 -9.71
N VAL A 110 0.04 -11.64 -8.90
CA VAL A 110 -0.96 -12.72 -8.89
C VAL A 110 -2.34 -12.18 -8.56
N THR A 111 -2.47 -11.36 -7.52
CA THR A 111 -3.75 -10.78 -7.11
C THR A 111 -4.32 -9.86 -8.20
N SER A 112 -3.49 -9.08 -8.89
CA SER A 112 -3.91 -8.25 -10.03
C SER A 112 -4.44 -9.09 -11.19
N VAL A 113 -3.75 -10.19 -11.52
CA VAL A 113 -4.18 -11.11 -12.59
C VAL A 113 -5.49 -11.79 -12.23
N LEU A 114 -5.66 -12.24 -10.99
CA LEU A 114 -6.91 -12.87 -10.52
C LEU A 114 -8.10 -11.89 -10.60
N ILE A 115 -7.90 -10.65 -10.15
CA ILE A 115 -8.91 -9.59 -10.22
C ILE A 115 -9.26 -9.27 -11.68
N GLY A 116 -8.25 -9.14 -12.55
CA GLY A 116 -8.44 -8.87 -13.97
C GLY A 116 -9.16 -10.00 -14.71
N TYR A 117 -8.80 -11.25 -14.43
CA TYR A 117 -9.48 -12.42 -15.00
C TYR A 117 -10.94 -12.48 -14.56
N SER A 118 -11.21 -12.30 -13.25
CA SER A 118 -12.57 -12.24 -12.71
C SER A 118 -13.43 -11.18 -13.39
N PHE A 119 -12.85 -10.01 -13.68
CA PHE A 119 -13.54 -8.93 -14.38
C PHE A 119 -13.84 -9.23 -15.87
N LEU A 120 -13.00 -10.03 -16.54
CA LEU A 120 -13.19 -10.39 -17.95
C LEU A 120 -14.16 -11.57 -18.13
N THR A 121 -14.25 -12.45 -17.14
CA THR A 121 -15.11 -13.64 -17.18
C THR A 121 -16.48 -13.45 -16.55
N GLY A 122 -16.65 -12.41 -15.73
CA GLY A 122 -17.93 -12.02 -15.12
C GLY A 122 -18.70 -11.00 -15.93
#